data_AF-A0A0A0KRS3-F1
#
_entry.id   AF-A0A0A0KRS3-F1
#
_cell.length_a   1.000
_cell.length_b   1.000
_cell.length_c   1.000
_cell.angle_alpha   90.00
_cell.angle_beta   90.00
_cell.angle_gamma   90.00
#
_symmetry.space_group_name_H-M   'P 1'
#
loop_
_entity.id
_entity.type
_entity.pdbx_description
1 polymer ?
#
loop_
_entity_poly.entity_id
_entity_poly.type
_entity_poly.pdbx_seq_one_letter_code
_entity_poly.pdbx_strand_id
1 'polypeptide(L)'
;MTNYISLRRMLFVLPVLHSVEKSETNHEHSLALLAEETKKLLKRDSSLFIPILSQRDTQATIVSASLLHKLYGYKLKPFLDGIEHLTEDVVSVFPAANSLEEYILTLITSACEEMGAEIHIRKLALYQIESISGTLVLRWVNSQLGRILGWVERAIQQERWNPISPQQRHGSSIVEVYRIVEETVDQFFSLQVPMRLTELNCLLRGIDNAFQVYANHVIENLASKEDLIPPPPILTRYKKEAGIKAFVKKEKFDTKMSDERRSTEINVLTTPTLCVQLNTLYYAISQLNKLEDSIWDRWTSKISKKNQKSMEEESKSGAKKKESFDGSRKDINIATDRICEFTGTKIVFWDLREPFIDGLYKPSVFHSRLEALIEPLDTELSKLCDIIVEPLRDRIVTSLLQASLDGLLRVILDGGPLRVFSTSDSKLLEEDLEVLKEFFISGGDGLPRGVVENLVAHVRDVIKLHGFETRELIEDLRSASGGSIQSGRYKAGADSKTLLRILCHRSDSEASQFLKKQYKIPSSSV
;
A
#
# COMPACT_ATOMS: atom_id res chain seq x y z
N MET A 1 -58.35 -16.09 30.22
CA MET A 1 -56.91 -15.92 29.90
C MET A 1 -56.00 -15.96 31.12
N THR A 2 -56.38 -15.32 32.23
CA THR A 2 -55.65 -15.33 33.51
C THR A 2 -55.40 -16.74 34.07
N ASN A 3 -56.37 -17.64 33.98
CA ASN A 3 -56.19 -19.05 34.35
C ASN A 3 -55.27 -19.83 33.41
N TYR A 4 -55.20 -19.47 32.12
CA TYR A 4 -54.29 -20.09 31.16
C TYR A 4 -52.83 -19.67 31.42
N ILE A 5 -52.61 -18.39 31.73
CA ILE A 5 -51.31 -17.84 32.14
C ILE A 5 -50.84 -18.44 33.47
N SER A 6 -51.75 -18.62 34.43
CA SER A 6 -51.47 -19.24 35.73
C SER A 6 -51.16 -20.74 35.61
N LEU A 7 -51.95 -21.49 34.81
CA LEU A 7 -51.66 -22.90 34.50
C LEU A 7 -50.33 -23.05 33.77
N ARG A 8 -49.97 -22.18 32.83
CA ARG A 8 -48.68 -22.27 32.11
C ARG A 8 -47.47 -22.04 33.00
N ARG A 9 -47.54 -21.07 33.93
CA ARG A 9 -46.50 -20.86 34.95
C ARG A 9 -46.29 -22.12 35.80
N MET A 10 -47.38 -22.78 36.22
CA MET A 10 -47.31 -23.96 37.08
C MET A 10 -46.97 -25.27 36.36
N LEU A 11 -47.58 -25.55 35.19
CA LEU A 11 -47.52 -26.87 34.54
C LEU A 11 -46.38 -27.03 33.52
N PHE A 12 -45.80 -25.96 33.00
CA PHE A 12 -44.79 -26.07 31.93
C PHE A 12 -43.47 -25.38 32.27
N VAL A 13 -43.50 -24.19 32.86
CA VAL A 13 -42.27 -23.47 33.21
C VAL A 13 -41.56 -24.09 34.42
N LEU A 14 -42.31 -24.49 35.47
CA LEU A 14 -41.75 -25.15 36.66
C LEU A 14 -41.09 -26.51 36.36
N PRO A 15 -41.68 -27.40 35.55
CA PRO A 15 -41.04 -28.66 35.18
C PRO A 15 -39.79 -28.51 34.31
N VAL A 16 -39.76 -27.53 33.40
CA VAL A 16 -38.56 -27.20 32.59
C VAL A 16 -37.46 -26.64 33.49
N LEU A 17 -37.79 -25.78 34.46
CA LEU A 17 -36.85 -25.33 35.48
C LEU A 17 -36.31 -26.52 36.31
N HIS A 18 -37.18 -27.42 36.75
CA HIS A 18 -36.79 -28.61 37.50
C HIS A 18 -36.00 -29.65 36.67
N SER A 19 -36.19 -29.71 35.35
CA SER A 19 -35.42 -30.61 34.48
C SER A 19 -34.04 -30.03 34.17
N VAL A 20 -33.91 -28.71 34.03
CA VAL A 20 -32.63 -28.00 33.84
C VAL A 20 -31.79 -28.03 35.12
N GLU A 21 -32.41 -27.91 36.30
CA GLU A 21 -31.71 -28.07 37.60
C GLU A 21 -31.25 -29.53 37.88
N LYS A 22 -31.82 -30.53 37.19
CA LYS A 22 -31.46 -31.95 37.37
C LYS A 22 -30.47 -32.49 36.33
N SER A 23 -30.18 -31.75 35.26
CA SER A 23 -29.32 -32.19 34.16
C SER A 23 -27.88 -31.70 34.27
N GLU A 24 -27.27 -31.78 35.45
CA GLU A 24 -25.85 -31.43 35.71
C GLU A 24 -24.84 -32.36 35.00
N THR A 25 -25.26 -33.17 34.03
CA THR A 25 -24.41 -34.17 33.35
C THR A 25 -23.87 -33.72 31.98
N ASN A 26 -24.23 -32.53 31.47
CA ASN A 26 -23.71 -31.99 30.22
C ASN A 26 -22.86 -30.74 30.46
N HIS A 27 -21.73 -30.60 29.77
CA HIS A 27 -20.81 -29.44 29.82
C HIS A 27 -21.40 -28.11 29.29
N GLU A 28 -22.74 -27.98 29.22
CA GLU A 28 -23.42 -26.79 28.70
C GLU A 28 -23.97 -25.93 29.84
N HIS A 29 -23.80 -24.61 29.73
CA HIS A 29 -24.22 -23.66 30.76
C HIS A 29 -25.75 -23.69 30.95
N SER A 30 -26.21 -23.63 32.20
CA SER A 30 -27.64 -23.78 32.56
C SER A 30 -28.57 -22.78 31.86
N LEU A 31 -28.10 -21.54 31.64
CA LEU A 31 -28.84 -20.53 30.87
C LEU A 31 -28.95 -20.87 29.37
N ALA A 32 -27.94 -21.50 28.78
CA ALA A 32 -27.98 -21.93 27.38
C ALA A 32 -29.01 -23.06 27.20
N LEU A 33 -28.99 -24.05 28.11
CA LEU A 33 -29.99 -25.11 28.17
C LEU A 33 -31.41 -24.56 28.36
N LEU A 34 -31.57 -23.60 29.29
CA LEU A 34 -32.85 -22.94 29.52
C LEU A 34 -33.35 -22.22 28.27
N ALA A 35 -32.48 -21.55 27.51
CA ALA A 35 -32.85 -20.88 26.27
C ALA A 35 -33.35 -21.87 25.21
N GLU A 36 -32.62 -22.97 25.02
CA GLU A 36 -32.96 -24.02 24.05
C GLU A 36 -34.27 -24.74 24.41
N GLU A 37 -34.46 -25.09 25.68
CA GLU A 37 -35.72 -25.70 26.12
C GLU A 37 -36.90 -24.72 26.02
N THR A 38 -36.69 -23.43 26.32
CA THR A 38 -37.70 -22.39 26.11
C THR A 38 -38.06 -22.26 24.62
N LYS A 39 -37.08 -22.34 23.74
CA LYS A 39 -37.28 -22.31 22.28
C LYS A 39 -38.05 -23.54 21.79
N LYS A 40 -37.71 -24.74 22.27
CA LYS A 40 -38.41 -26.00 21.95
C LYS A 40 -39.86 -25.97 22.44
N LEU A 41 -40.09 -25.47 23.66
CA LEU A 41 -41.42 -25.29 24.23
C LEU A 41 -42.26 -24.36 23.33
N LEU A 42 -41.71 -23.22 22.96
CA LEU A 42 -42.41 -22.27 22.11
C LEU A 42 -42.71 -22.84 20.71
N LYS A 43 -41.82 -23.65 20.13
CA LYS A 43 -42.08 -24.38 18.87
C LYS A 43 -43.26 -25.34 18.99
N ARG A 44 -43.31 -26.14 20.07
CA ARG A 44 -44.43 -27.07 20.33
C ARG A 44 -45.73 -26.32 20.59
N ASP A 45 -45.67 -25.22 21.33
CA ASP A 45 -46.83 -24.41 21.63
C ASP A 45 -47.41 -23.76 20.37
N SER A 46 -46.54 -23.28 19.48
CA SER A 46 -46.92 -22.70 18.19
C SER A 46 -47.61 -23.70 17.27
N SER A 47 -47.24 -24.98 17.30
CA SER A 47 -47.86 -26.00 16.45
C SER A 47 -49.13 -26.62 17.05
N LEU A 48 -49.19 -26.79 18.37
CA LEU A 48 -50.28 -27.54 19.02
C LEU A 48 -51.37 -26.65 19.63
N PHE A 49 -50.97 -25.64 20.41
CA PHE A 49 -51.89 -24.91 21.28
C PHE A 49 -52.28 -23.55 20.72
N ILE A 50 -51.35 -22.83 20.10
CA ILE A 50 -51.58 -21.50 19.55
C ILE A 50 -52.72 -21.49 18.52
N PRO A 51 -52.86 -22.43 17.57
CA PRO A 51 -53.97 -22.42 16.60
C PRO A 51 -55.36 -22.50 17.27
N ILE A 52 -55.47 -23.24 18.37
CA ILE A 52 -56.71 -23.39 19.14
C ILE A 52 -57.01 -22.11 19.93
N LEU A 53 -55.97 -21.52 20.53
CA LEU A 53 -56.10 -20.32 21.35
C LEU A 53 -56.37 -19.08 20.51
N SER A 54 -55.80 -19.01 19.31
CA SER A 54 -56.02 -17.92 18.36
C SER A 54 -57.47 -17.81 17.88
N GLN A 55 -58.26 -18.89 17.98
CA GLN A 55 -59.72 -18.84 17.75
C GLN A 55 -60.48 -18.05 18.84
N ARG A 56 -59.88 -17.93 20.04
CA ARG A 56 -60.48 -17.25 21.19
C ARG A 56 -59.84 -15.89 21.50
N ASP A 57 -58.58 -15.71 21.13
CA ASP A 57 -57.88 -14.43 21.22
C ASP A 57 -56.85 -14.32 20.08
N THR A 58 -57.05 -13.34 19.20
CA THR A 58 -56.18 -13.08 18.05
C THR A 58 -54.73 -12.74 18.46
N GLN A 59 -54.49 -12.34 19.71
CA GLN A 59 -53.19 -11.97 20.26
C GLN A 59 -52.49 -13.10 21.02
N ALA A 60 -53.05 -14.32 21.03
CA ALA A 60 -52.55 -15.45 21.82
C ALA A 60 -51.05 -15.75 21.57
N THR A 61 -50.60 -15.72 20.31
CA THR A 61 -49.20 -15.92 19.93
C THR A 61 -48.27 -14.89 20.57
N ILE A 62 -48.65 -13.61 20.50
CA ILE A 62 -47.84 -12.49 20.98
C ILE A 62 -47.73 -12.53 22.50
N VAL A 63 -48.84 -12.79 23.19
CA VAL A 63 -48.86 -12.92 24.66
C VAL A 63 -47.97 -14.08 25.09
N SER A 64 -48.07 -15.23 24.42
CA SER A 64 -47.24 -16.41 24.68
C SER A 64 -45.75 -16.12 24.52
N ALA A 65 -45.36 -15.61 23.35
CA ALA A 65 -43.97 -15.33 23.02
C ALA A 65 -43.38 -14.24 23.93
N SER A 66 -44.14 -13.18 24.21
CA SER A 66 -43.71 -12.08 25.09
C SER A 66 -43.55 -12.50 26.56
N LEU A 67 -44.37 -13.44 27.04
CA LEU A 67 -44.26 -13.94 28.41
C LEU A 67 -42.99 -14.77 28.59
N LEU A 68 -42.71 -15.69 27.66
CA LEU A 68 -41.51 -16.53 27.72
C LEU A 68 -40.23 -15.70 27.53
N HIS A 69 -40.27 -14.68 26.66
CA HIS A 69 -39.20 -13.69 26.54
C HIS A 69 -38.89 -13.05 27.89
N LYS A 70 -39.89 -12.45 28.55
CA LYS A 70 -39.69 -11.79 29.84
C LYS A 70 -39.14 -12.74 30.92
N LEU A 71 -39.67 -13.97 31.00
CA LEU A 71 -39.25 -14.94 32.01
C LEU A 71 -37.80 -15.37 31.84
N TYR A 72 -37.37 -15.66 30.60
CA TYR A 72 -35.97 -15.96 30.32
C TYR A 72 -35.08 -14.73 30.56
N GLY A 73 -35.51 -13.55 30.11
CA GLY A 73 -34.81 -12.28 30.31
C GLY A 73 -34.52 -11.95 31.77
N TYR A 74 -35.44 -12.25 32.70
CA TYR A 74 -35.20 -12.07 34.14
C TYR A 74 -34.05 -12.94 34.67
N LYS A 75 -33.88 -14.16 34.14
CA LYS A 75 -32.79 -15.07 34.52
C LYS A 75 -31.49 -14.74 33.81
N LEU A 76 -31.57 -14.24 32.58
CA LEU A 76 -30.42 -13.86 31.77
C LEU A 76 -29.77 -12.54 32.23
N LYS A 77 -30.56 -11.58 32.70
CA LYS A 77 -30.07 -10.23 33.02
C LYS A 77 -28.88 -10.19 34.01
N PRO A 78 -28.89 -10.89 35.15
CA PRO A 78 -27.73 -10.90 36.07
C PRO A 78 -26.46 -11.45 35.43
N PHE A 79 -26.61 -12.40 34.50
CA PHE A 79 -25.49 -12.92 33.72
C PHE A 79 -24.95 -11.83 32.78
N LEU A 80 -25.81 -11.16 32.02
CA LEU A 80 -25.39 -10.08 31.11
C LEU A 80 -24.69 -8.91 31.83
N ASP A 81 -25.20 -8.52 33.00
CA ASP A 81 -24.66 -7.40 33.78
C ASP A 81 -23.27 -7.73 34.38
N GLY A 82 -22.91 -9.03 34.52
CA GLY A 82 -21.66 -9.49 35.12
C GLY A 82 -20.56 -9.88 34.12
N ILE A 83 -20.79 -9.77 32.81
CA ILE A 83 -19.82 -10.24 31.81
C ILE A 83 -18.79 -9.17 31.50
N GLU A 84 -17.55 -9.51 31.82
CA GLU A 84 -16.40 -8.70 31.44
C GLU A 84 -15.54 -9.36 30.39
N HIS A 85 -15.65 -10.63 29.99
CA HIS A 85 -14.71 -11.24 29.02
C HIS A 85 -15.40 -12.30 28.15
N LEU A 86 -14.78 -12.67 27.03
CA LEU A 86 -15.21 -13.82 26.22
C LEU A 86 -14.78 -15.11 26.93
N THR A 87 -15.67 -15.68 27.75
CA THR A 87 -15.48 -16.95 28.45
C THR A 87 -16.24 -18.09 27.75
N GLU A 88 -15.98 -19.34 28.15
CA GLU A 88 -16.71 -20.52 27.66
C GLU A 88 -18.22 -20.39 27.92
N ASP A 89 -18.61 -19.85 29.08
CA ASP A 89 -20.00 -19.55 29.43
C ASP A 89 -20.64 -18.57 28.45
N VAL A 90 -19.93 -17.50 28.08
CA VAL A 90 -20.42 -16.50 27.11
C VAL A 90 -20.62 -17.14 25.73
N VAL A 91 -19.64 -17.96 25.31
CA VAL A 91 -19.68 -18.69 24.04
C VAL A 91 -20.86 -19.68 23.98
N SER A 92 -21.25 -20.26 25.11
CA SER A 92 -22.43 -21.13 25.21
C SER A 92 -23.75 -20.34 25.27
N VAL A 93 -23.84 -19.32 26.12
CA VAL A 93 -25.10 -18.63 26.42
C VAL A 93 -25.52 -17.64 25.33
N PHE A 94 -24.58 -16.89 24.74
CA PHE A 94 -24.94 -15.82 23.80
C PHE A 94 -25.62 -16.33 22.53
N PRO A 95 -25.12 -17.39 21.85
CA PRO A 95 -25.80 -17.95 20.69
C PRO A 95 -27.20 -18.45 21.02
N ALA A 96 -27.35 -19.19 22.12
CA ALA A 96 -28.63 -19.77 22.52
C ALA A 96 -29.66 -18.67 22.87
N ALA A 97 -29.23 -17.66 23.64
CA ALA A 97 -30.06 -16.50 23.99
C ALA A 97 -30.48 -15.69 22.76
N ASN A 98 -29.54 -15.39 21.86
CA ASN A 98 -29.81 -14.66 20.62
C ASN A 98 -30.75 -15.46 19.71
N SER A 99 -30.53 -16.78 19.58
CA SER A 99 -31.35 -17.66 18.75
C SER A 99 -32.79 -17.81 19.29
N LEU A 100 -32.98 -17.76 20.61
CA LEU A 100 -34.30 -17.71 21.22
C LEU A 100 -34.99 -16.38 20.94
N GLU A 101 -34.30 -15.25 21.12
CA GLU A 101 -34.85 -13.91 20.86
C GLU A 101 -35.23 -13.72 19.39
N GLU A 102 -34.37 -14.11 18.45
CA GLU A 102 -34.66 -14.09 17.01
C GLU A 102 -35.92 -14.93 16.69
N TYR A 103 -36.05 -16.13 17.26
CA TYR A 103 -37.23 -16.96 17.04
C TYR A 103 -38.51 -16.33 17.60
N ILE A 104 -38.44 -15.72 18.79
CA ILE A 104 -39.58 -14.99 19.39
C ILE A 104 -39.99 -13.81 18.50
N LEU A 105 -39.03 -13.03 18.01
CA LEU A 105 -39.29 -11.90 17.14
C LEU A 105 -39.95 -12.36 15.83
N THR A 106 -39.43 -13.40 15.18
CA THR A 106 -40.04 -13.94 13.94
C THR A 106 -41.48 -14.41 14.17
N LEU A 107 -41.77 -15.05 15.30
CA LEU A 107 -43.13 -15.46 15.65
C LEU A 107 -44.08 -14.26 15.83
N ILE A 108 -43.64 -13.22 16.53
CA ILE A 108 -44.44 -12.00 16.73
C ILE A 108 -44.70 -11.30 15.41
N THR A 109 -43.68 -11.15 14.56
CA THR A 109 -43.81 -10.55 13.23
C THR A 109 -44.75 -11.36 12.34
N SER A 110 -44.70 -12.69 12.40
CA SER A 110 -45.60 -13.55 11.62
C SER A 110 -47.07 -13.51 12.07
N ALA A 111 -47.33 -13.09 13.31
CA ALA A 111 -48.66 -13.05 13.90
C ALA A 111 -49.35 -11.68 13.80
N CYS A 112 -48.66 -10.64 13.32
CA CYS A 112 -49.15 -9.27 13.21
C CYS A 112 -49.12 -8.77 11.75
N GLU A 113 -50.02 -7.85 11.41
CA GLU A 113 -49.82 -6.95 10.27
C GLU A 113 -48.64 -6.00 10.55
N GLU A 114 -47.86 -5.61 9.54
CA GLU A 114 -46.54 -4.97 9.69
C GLU A 114 -46.47 -3.83 10.73
N MET A 115 -47.49 -2.96 10.77
CA MET A 115 -47.56 -1.83 11.71
C MET A 115 -47.81 -2.23 13.18
N GLY A 116 -48.45 -3.39 13.42
CA GLY A 116 -48.72 -3.91 14.76
C GLY A 116 -47.50 -4.57 15.39
N ALA A 117 -46.69 -5.26 14.58
CA ALA A 117 -45.49 -5.98 15.05
C ALA A 117 -44.49 -5.04 15.73
N GLU A 118 -44.23 -3.86 15.14
CA GLU A 118 -43.31 -2.88 15.70
C GLU A 118 -43.71 -2.39 17.09
N ILE A 119 -45.01 -2.16 17.32
CA ILE A 119 -45.53 -1.68 18.62
C ILE A 119 -45.29 -2.73 19.70
N HIS A 120 -45.48 -4.01 19.37
CA HIS A 120 -45.24 -5.12 20.31
C HIS A 120 -43.75 -5.34 20.57
N ILE A 121 -42.92 -5.27 19.54
CA ILE A 121 -41.46 -5.39 19.66
C ILE A 121 -40.89 -4.25 20.51
N ARG A 122 -41.35 -2.99 20.33
CA ARG A 122 -40.92 -1.87 21.18
C ARG A 122 -41.27 -2.05 22.67
N LYS A 123 -42.31 -2.82 22.99
CA LYS A 123 -42.69 -3.15 24.38
C LYS A 123 -41.86 -4.29 24.96
N LEU A 124 -41.11 -5.02 24.13
CA LEU A 124 -40.14 -6.01 24.55
C LEU A 124 -38.80 -5.31 24.77
N ALA A 125 -38.33 -5.32 26.02
CA ALA A 125 -36.96 -4.90 26.31
C ALA A 125 -36.01 -5.99 25.82
N LEU A 126 -35.56 -5.88 24.56
CA LEU A 126 -34.68 -6.85 23.92
C LEU A 126 -33.41 -7.08 24.74
N TYR A 127 -32.84 -8.27 24.66
CA TYR A 127 -31.66 -8.67 25.43
C TYR A 127 -30.38 -7.96 24.97
N GLN A 128 -30.37 -7.42 23.74
CA GLN A 128 -29.23 -6.70 23.16
C GLN A 128 -27.94 -7.54 23.08
N ILE A 129 -28.06 -8.86 22.92
CA ILE A 129 -26.92 -9.79 22.90
C ILE A 129 -25.88 -9.38 21.84
N GLU A 130 -26.31 -9.00 20.64
CA GLU A 130 -25.38 -8.56 19.59
C GLU A 130 -24.59 -7.29 19.97
N SER A 131 -25.17 -6.39 20.76
CA SER A 131 -24.49 -5.16 21.22
C SER A 131 -23.43 -5.48 22.29
N ILE A 132 -23.81 -6.30 23.27
CA ILE A 132 -22.91 -6.72 24.36
C ILE A 132 -21.78 -7.57 23.78
N SER A 133 -22.12 -8.57 22.96
CA SER A 133 -21.17 -9.41 22.24
C SER A 133 -20.23 -8.60 21.37
N GLY A 134 -20.76 -7.64 20.59
CA GLY A 134 -19.96 -6.74 19.78
C GLY A 134 -18.90 -5.98 20.59
N THR A 135 -19.27 -5.48 21.77
CA THR A 135 -18.33 -4.80 22.68
C THR A 135 -17.21 -5.72 23.16
N LEU A 136 -17.54 -6.96 23.53
CA LEU A 136 -16.55 -7.96 23.96
C LEU A 136 -15.61 -8.35 22.82
N VAL A 137 -16.15 -8.55 21.62
CA VAL A 137 -15.41 -8.87 20.40
C VAL A 137 -14.49 -7.72 20.01
N LEU A 138 -14.95 -6.46 20.02
CA LEU A 138 -14.09 -5.31 19.71
C LEU A 138 -12.90 -5.19 20.66
N ARG A 139 -13.09 -5.47 21.95
CA ARG A 139 -11.98 -5.47 22.90
C ARG A 139 -11.01 -6.62 22.67
N TRP A 140 -11.52 -7.80 22.30
CA TRP A 140 -10.66 -8.90 21.85
C TRP A 140 -9.87 -8.50 20.59
N VAL A 141 -10.53 -7.90 19.59
CA VAL A 141 -9.91 -7.40 18.36
C VAL A 141 -8.79 -6.42 18.70
N ASN A 142 -9.06 -5.40 19.53
CA ASN A 142 -8.05 -4.42 19.94
C ASN A 142 -6.81 -5.07 20.59
N SER A 143 -7.02 -6.10 21.43
CA SER A 143 -5.92 -6.87 22.03
C SER A 143 -5.10 -7.61 20.97
N GLN A 144 -5.74 -8.26 20.00
CA GLN A 144 -5.03 -8.94 18.91
C GLN A 144 -4.31 -7.98 17.98
N LEU A 145 -4.91 -6.82 17.65
CA LEU A 145 -4.27 -5.82 16.80
C LEU A 145 -2.99 -5.27 17.43
N GLY A 146 -2.99 -5.04 18.74
CA GLY A 146 -1.76 -4.66 19.46
C GLY A 146 -0.67 -5.73 19.37
N ARG A 147 -1.04 -7.02 19.43
CA ARG A 147 -0.11 -8.14 19.25
C ARG A 147 0.43 -8.20 17.83
N ILE A 148 -0.43 -8.08 16.81
CA ILE A 148 -0.02 -8.08 15.40
C ILE A 148 1.03 -7.01 15.16
N LEU A 149 0.79 -5.77 15.62
CA LEU A 149 1.76 -4.68 15.45
C LEU A 149 3.11 -4.97 16.13
N GLY A 150 3.10 -5.47 17.36
CA GLY A 150 4.34 -5.87 18.06
C GLY A 150 5.04 -7.08 17.44
N TRP A 151 4.34 -7.91 16.67
CA TRP A 151 4.95 -8.97 15.87
C TRP A 151 5.53 -8.45 14.56
N VAL A 152 4.82 -7.55 13.88
CA VAL A 152 5.31 -6.87 12.67
C VAL A 152 6.65 -6.19 12.94
N GLU A 153 6.74 -5.41 14.02
CA GLU A 153 7.97 -4.72 14.39
C GLU A 153 9.12 -5.72 14.65
N ARG A 154 8.86 -6.80 15.39
CA ARG A 154 9.87 -7.85 15.65
C ARG A 154 10.30 -8.60 14.39
N ALA A 155 9.37 -8.91 13.50
CA ALA A 155 9.66 -9.59 12.24
C ALA A 155 10.59 -8.75 11.36
N ILE A 156 10.40 -7.43 11.35
CA ILE A 156 11.24 -6.49 10.60
C ILE A 156 12.62 -6.35 11.26
N GLN A 157 12.69 -6.21 12.59
CA GLN A 157 13.97 -6.11 13.31
C GLN A 157 14.87 -7.35 13.12
N GLN A 158 14.27 -8.51 12.88
CA GLN A 158 14.99 -9.77 12.65
C GLN A 158 15.31 -10.03 11.17
N GLU A 159 14.77 -9.20 10.27
CA GLU A 159 14.90 -9.40 8.83
C GLU A 159 16.34 -9.13 8.35
N ARG A 160 16.84 -10.04 7.52
CA ARG A 160 18.18 -9.92 6.91
C ARG A 160 18.13 -9.59 5.42
N TRP A 161 16.92 -9.59 4.83
CA TRP A 161 16.69 -9.33 3.41
C TRP A 161 17.42 -10.29 2.48
N ASN A 162 17.46 -11.56 2.88
CA ASN A 162 17.88 -12.65 2.02
C ASN A 162 16.64 -13.35 1.45
N PRO A 163 16.71 -13.86 0.20
CA PRO A 163 15.62 -14.67 -0.33
C PRO A 163 15.47 -15.94 0.51
N ILE A 164 14.24 -16.38 0.75
CA ILE A 164 13.96 -17.64 1.46
C ILE A 164 14.56 -18.83 0.71
N SER A 165 14.43 -18.84 -0.62
CA SER A 165 14.98 -19.86 -1.51
C SER A 165 15.14 -19.33 -2.94
N PRO A 166 15.81 -20.04 -3.86
CA PRO A 166 15.91 -19.62 -5.26
C PRO A 166 14.54 -19.44 -5.96
N GLN A 167 13.53 -20.19 -5.51
CA GLN A 167 12.15 -20.10 -6.00
C GLN A 167 11.34 -19.03 -5.25
N GLN A 168 11.62 -18.81 -3.96
CA GLN A 168 10.97 -17.79 -3.13
C GLN A 168 11.93 -16.63 -2.87
N ARG A 169 11.97 -15.71 -3.83
CA ARG A 169 12.92 -14.59 -3.88
C ARG A 169 12.54 -13.38 -2.99
N HIS A 170 11.64 -13.58 -2.02
CA HIS A 170 11.20 -12.56 -1.05
C HIS A 170 11.77 -12.86 0.33
N GLY A 171 11.70 -11.87 1.24
CA GLY A 171 12.10 -11.99 2.63
C GLY A 171 11.15 -12.87 3.45
N SER A 172 11.63 -13.34 4.59
CA SER A 172 10.88 -14.23 5.48
C SER A 172 9.86 -13.51 6.35
N SER A 173 10.12 -12.24 6.69
CA SER A 173 9.27 -11.44 7.58
C SER A 173 7.83 -11.31 7.09
N ILE A 174 7.61 -11.11 5.78
CA ILE A 174 6.25 -11.00 5.24
C ILE A 174 5.45 -12.28 5.42
N VAL A 175 6.09 -13.46 5.30
CA VAL A 175 5.43 -14.75 5.48
C VAL A 175 4.96 -14.92 6.92
N GLU A 176 5.80 -14.52 7.88
CA GLU A 176 5.45 -14.56 9.29
C GLU A 176 4.32 -13.58 9.63
N VAL A 177 4.33 -12.37 9.05
CA VAL A 177 3.23 -11.40 9.20
C VAL A 177 1.92 -12.00 8.69
N TYR A 178 1.91 -12.62 7.50
CA TYR A 178 0.71 -13.32 6.99
C TYR A 178 0.26 -14.44 7.91
N ARG A 179 1.19 -15.28 8.40
CA ARG A 179 0.86 -16.39 9.29
C ARG A 179 0.13 -15.91 10.54
N ILE A 180 0.60 -14.83 11.16
CA ILE A 180 0.01 -14.27 12.39
C ILE A 180 -1.35 -13.62 12.10
N VAL A 181 -1.48 -12.95 10.96
CA VAL A 181 -2.75 -12.36 10.51
C VAL A 181 -3.79 -13.48 10.24
N GLU A 182 -3.40 -14.53 9.52
CA GLU A 182 -4.26 -15.69 9.24
C GLU A 182 -4.68 -16.39 10.53
N GLU A 183 -3.75 -16.61 11.47
CA GLU A 183 -4.06 -17.18 12.78
C GLU A 183 -5.07 -16.30 13.55
N THR A 184 -4.92 -14.97 13.50
CA THR A 184 -5.86 -14.03 14.13
C THR A 184 -7.23 -14.07 13.47
N VAL A 185 -7.28 -14.15 12.14
CA VAL A 185 -8.52 -14.28 11.37
C VAL A 185 -9.22 -15.60 11.69
N ASP A 186 -8.49 -16.70 11.77
CA ASP A 186 -9.01 -18.00 12.18
C ASP A 186 -9.61 -17.93 13.59
N GLN A 187 -8.90 -17.31 14.54
CA GLN A 187 -9.40 -17.11 15.90
C GLN A 187 -10.67 -16.25 15.91
N PHE A 188 -10.73 -15.17 15.13
CA PHE A 188 -11.92 -14.31 15.01
C PHE A 188 -13.14 -15.10 14.52
N PHE A 189 -12.98 -15.92 13.48
CA PHE A 189 -14.08 -16.73 12.95
C PHE A 189 -14.47 -17.87 13.88
N SER A 190 -13.52 -18.38 14.68
CA SER A 190 -13.77 -19.38 15.72
C SER A 190 -14.64 -18.87 16.88
N LEU A 191 -14.75 -17.55 17.05
CA LEU A 191 -15.68 -16.95 18.02
C LEU A 191 -17.12 -17.32 17.65
N GLN A 192 -17.70 -18.25 18.41
CA GLN A 192 -19.09 -18.66 18.31
C GLN A 192 -20.00 -17.69 19.08
N VAL A 193 -19.82 -16.38 18.93
CA VAL A 193 -20.72 -15.37 19.50
C VAL A 193 -21.34 -14.53 18.38
N PRO A 194 -22.53 -13.95 18.58
CA PRO A 194 -23.15 -13.05 17.60
C PRO A 194 -22.24 -11.84 17.31
N MET A 195 -22.01 -11.53 16.04
CA MET A 195 -21.16 -10.43 15.58
C MET A 195 -21.83 -9.70 14.43
N ARG A 196 -21.59 -8.39 14.32
CA ARG A 196 -22.08 -7.56 13.23
C ARG A 196 -20.92 -7.24 12.28
N LEU A 197 -21.27 -6.62 11.15
CA LEU A 197 -20.29 -6.20 10.16
C LEU A 197 -19.31 -5.15 10.72
N THR A 198 -19.71 -4.39 11.75
CA THR A 198 -18.86 -3.40 12.41
C THR A 198 -17.63 -4.03 13.05
N GLU A 199 -17.78 -5.18 13.72
CA GLU A 199 -16.67 -5.90 14.36
C GLU A 199 -15.68 -6.43 13.32
N LEU A 200 -16.18 -6.97 12.20
CA LEU A 200 -15.34 -7.41 11.08
C LEU A 200 -14.57 -6.22 10.47
N ASN A 201 -15.24 -5.10 10.21
CA ASN A 201 -14.60 -3.92 9.63
C ASN A 201 -13.51 -3.35 10.55
N CYS A 202 -13.67 -3.42 11.87
CA CYS A 202 -12.63 -3.04 12.83
C CYS A 202 -11.41 -3.97 12.73
N LEU A 203 -11.61 -5.28 12.58
CA LEU A 203 -10.51 -6.23 12.37
C LEU A 203 -9.78 -5.94 11.04
N LEU A 204 -10.53 -5.82 9.94
CA LEU A 204 -9.98 -5.53 8.60
C LEU A 204 -9.15 -4.25 8.61
N ARG A 205 -9.67 -3.16 9.18
CA ARG A 205 -8.94 -1.89 9.30
C ARG A 205 -7.65 -2.02 10.12
N GLY A 206 -7.68 -2.82 11.18
CA GLY A 206 -6.50 -3.06 12.00
C GLY A 206 -5.42 -3.86 11.29
N ILE A 207 -5.81 -4.87 10.51
CA ILE A 207 -4.90 -5.64 9.66
C ILE A 207 -4.35 -4.77 8.54
N ASP A 208 -5.20 -3.96 7.89
CA ASP A 208 -4.78 -3.00 6.87
C ASP A 208 -3.71 -2.03 7.40
N ASN A 209 -3.93 -1.49 8.60
CA ASN A 209 -2.95 -0.65 9.27
C ASN A 209 -1.64 -1.41 9.58
N ALA A 210 -1.69 -2.69 9.94
CA ALA A 210 -0.49 -3.48 10.18
C ALA A 210 0.37 -3.65 8.91
N PHE A 211 -0.26 -3.87 7.75
CA PHE A 211 0.45 -3.93 6.47
C PHE A 211 0.97 -2.56 6.02
N GLN A 212 0.26 -1.46 6.29
CA GLN A 212 0.77 -0.10 6.07
C GLN A 212 2.03 0.16 6.91
N VAL A 213 1.99 -0.19 8.20
CA VAL A 213 3.16 -0.07 9.10
C VAL A 213 4.32 -0.91 8.58
N TYR A 214 4.06 -2.14 8.12
CA TYR A 214 5.10 -2.98 7.52
C TYR A 214 5.72 -2.31 6.29
N ALA A 215 4.92 -1.86 5.32
CA ALA A 215 5.40 -1.23 4.09
C ALA A 215 6.25 0.02 4.36
N ASN A 216 5.81 0.86 5.31
CA ASN A 216 6.55 2.07 5.69
C ASN A 216 7.90 1.76 6.34
N HIS A 217 8.00 0.71 7.16
CA HIS A 217 9.27 0.28 7.75
C HIS A 217 10.26 -0.27 6.72
N VAL A 218 9.79 -0.94 5.64
CA VAL A 218 10.68 -1.43 4.57
C VAL A 218 11.50 -0.29 3.96
N ILE A 219 10.89 0.91 3.83
CA ILE A 219 11.52 2.09 3.22
C ILE A 219 12.09 3.09 4.24
N GLU A 220 11.93 2.87 5.54
CA GLU A 220 12.37 3.80 6.58
C GLU A 220 13.90 3.99 6.59
N ASN A 221 14.63 2.89 6.38
CA ASN A 221 16.10 2.89 6.32
C ASN A 221 16.66 3.27 4.94
N LEU A 222 15.80 3.58 3.97
CA LEU A 222 16.23 3.93 2.62
C LEU A 222 16.65 5.41 2.58
N ALA A 223 17.93 5.65 2.26
CA ALA A 223 18.46 6.99 2.08
C ALA A 223 17.67 7.78 1.02
N SER A 224 17.79 9.12 1.05
CA SER A 224 17.19 9.94 0.03
C SER A 224 17.95 9.76 -1.29
N LYS A 225 17.22 9.78 -2.42
CA LYS A 225 17.86 9.68 -3.75
C LYS A 225 18.81 10.85 -3.99
N GLU A 226 18.52 12.01 -3.42
CA GLU A 226 19.32 13.22 -3.52
C GLU A 226 20.69 13.05 -2.84
N ASP A 227 20.81 12.16 -1.85
CA ASP A 227 22.07 11.88 -1.18
C ASP A 227 23.06 11.09 -2.08
N LEU A 228 22.54 10.27 -3.00
CA LEU A 228 23.35 9.50 -3.96
C LEU A 228 23.88 10.38 -5.10
N ILE A 229 23.24 11.51 -5.34
CA ILE A 229 23.50 12.38 -6.47
C ILE A 229 24.60 13.38 -6.09
N PRO A 230 25.74 13.44 -6.80
CA PRO A 230 26.81 14.36 -6.44
C PRO A 230 26.34 15.82 -6.50
N PRO A 231 27.00 16.77 -5.82
CA PRO A 231 26.68 18.19 -5.98
C PRO A 231 27.02 18.68 -7.40
N PRO A 232 26.23 19.59 -8.00
CA PRO A 232 26.54 20.12 -9.32
C PRO A 232 27.87 20.88 -9.29
N PRO A 233 28.74 20.72 -10.29
CA PRO A 233 29.98 21.48 -10.37
C PRO A 233 29.69 22.97 -10.57
N ILE A 234 30.65 23.80 -10.18
CA ILE A 234 30.55 25.25 -10.38
C ILE A 234 30.48 25.53 -11.88
N LEU A 235 29.51 26.36 -12.30
CA LEU A 235 29.40 26.79 -13.68
C LEU A 235 30.63 27.61 -14.06
N THR A 236 31.28 27.19 -15.14
CA THR A 236 32.43 27.87 -15.73
C THR A 236 32.18 28.09 -17.21
N ARG A 237 32.75 29.15 -17.77
CA ARG A 237 32.77 29.35 -19.24
C ARG A 237 34.07 28.81 -19.84
N TYR A 238 33.98 28.33 -21.08
CA TYR A 238 35.16 27.91 -21.85
C TYR A 238 36.17 29.05 -22.04
N LYS A 239 37.46 28.73 -21.98
CA LYS A 239 38.55 29.64 -22.33
C LYS A 239 39.57 28.91 -23.19
N LYS A 240 39.65 29.28 -24.47
CA LYS A 240 40.72 28.80 -25.36
C LYS A 240 42.06 29.34 -24.86
N GLU A 241 42.98 28.47 -24.46
CA GLU A 241 44.34 28.90 -24.09
C GLU A 241 45.04 29.50 -25.32
N ALA A 242 45.27 30.82 -25.30
CA ALA A 242 46.32 31.44 -26.10
C ALA A 242 47.63 31.20 -25.37
N GLY A 243 48.64 30.64 -26.06
CA GLY A 243 49.84 30.08 -25.47
C GLY A 243 50.54 30.93 -24.40
N ILE A 244 51.17 30.19 -23.47
CA ILE A 244 52.26 30.59 -22.57
C ILE A 244 51.90 31.66 -21.52
N LYS A 245 51.17 31.27 -20.46
CA LYS A 245 51.36 31.77 -19.07
C LYS A 245 50.85 30.75 -18.03
N ALA A 246 51.39 29.54 -18.03
CA ALA A 246 51.08 28.52 -17.03
C ALA A 246 51.98 28.66 -15.77
N PHE A 247 51.88 29.76 -15.02
CA PHE A 247 52.50 29.89 -13.69
C PHE A 247 51.75 30.92 -12.82
N VAL A 248 50.47 30.69 -12.53
CA VAL A 248 49.83 31.28 -11.33
C VAL A 248 48.86 30.26 -10.74
N LYS A 249 49.19 29.80 -9.52
CA LYS A 249 48.41 29.01 -8.56
C LYS A 249 47.31 28.11 -9.14
N LYS A 250 47.68 26.84 -9.29
CA LYS A 250 46.78 25.69 -9.33
C LYS A 250 46.11 25.53 -7.96
N GLU A 251 45.09 26.33 -7.66
CA GLU A 251 44.12 25.97 -6.62
C GLU A 251 43.31 24.79 -7.16
N LYS A 252 43.76 23.58 -6.83
CA LYS A 252 42.96 22.38 -6.95
C LYS A 252 41.78 22.55 -5.99
N PHE A 253 40.64 23.03 -6.48
CA PHE A 253 39.39 22.73 -5.82
C PHE A 253 39.17 21.22 -5.99
N ASP A 254 39.62 20.45 -5.00
CA ASP A 254 39.44 19.00 -4.96
C ASP A 254 37.96 18.71 -4.66
N THR A 255 37.11 18.79 -5.68
CA THR A 255 35.71 18.34 -5.61
C THR A 255 35.63 16.87 -5.19
N LYS A 256 36.65 16.07 -5.53
CA LYS A 256 36.78 14.65 -5.12
C LYS A 256 36.81 14.47 -3.60
N MET A 257 37.49 15.34 -2.85
CA MET A 257 37.64 15.23 -1.39
C MET A 257 36.33 15.47 -0.62
N SER A 258 35.40 16.25 -1.19
CA SER A 258 34.09 16.53 -0.57
C SER A 258 33.08 15.42 -0.84
N ASP A 259 33.18 14.75 -1.98
CA ASP A 259 32.25 13.69 -2.41
C ASP A 259 32.58 12.36 -1.73
N GLU A 260 33.88 12.00 -1.65
CA GLU A 260 34.35 10.79 -0.96
C GLU A 260 33.95 10.75 0.53
N ARG A 261 33.91 11.92 1.20
CA ARG A 261 33.48 12.04 2.60
C ARG A 261 31.97 11.81 2.78
N ARG A 262 31.14 12.28 1.85
CA ARG A 262 29.70 11.97 1.86
C ARG A 262 29.46 10.50 1.60
N SER A 263 30.22 9.90 0.68
CA SER A 263 30.04 8.51 0.33
C SER A 263 30.29 7.54 1.49
N THR A 264 31.18 7.90 2.42
CA THR A 264 31.43 7.10 3.64
C THR A 264 30.36 7.21 4.73
N GLU A 265 29.47 8.21 4.65
CA GLU A 265 28.43 8.47 5.67
C GLU A 265 27.05 7.90 5.28
N ILE A 266 26.83 7.60 3.99
CA ILE A 266 25.56 7.10 3.48
C ILE A 266 25.52 5.57 3.61
N ASN A 267 24.59 5.05 4.40
CA ASN A 267 24.32 3.61 4.48
C ASN A 267 23.56 3.14 3.23
N VAL A 268 24.28 2.89 2.13
CA VAL A 268 23.70 2.45 0.86
C VAL A 268 23.43 0.96 0.91
N LEU A 269 22.14 0.57 0.89
CA LEU A 269 21.73 -0.83 0.77
C LEU A 269 22.24 -1.46 -0.54
N THR A 270 22.60 -2.74 -0.49
CA THR A 270 23.08 -3.46 -1.67
C THR A 270 21.95 -3.68 -2.69
N THR A 271 22.29 -3.76 -3.98
CA THR A 271 21.30 -4.02 -5.04
C THR A 271 20.50 -5.31 -4.82
N PRO A 272 21.12 -6.45 -4.41
CA PRO A 272 20.37 -7.65 -4.06
C PRO A 272 19.37 -7.44 -2.91
N THR A 273 19.75 -6.71 -1.86
CA THR A 273 18.85 -6.36 -0.74
C THR A 273 17.63 -5.59 -1.22
N LEU A 274 17.83 -4.57 -2.05
CA LEU A 274 16.74 -3.78 -2.63
C LEU A 274 15.80 -4.65 -3.49
N CYS A 275 16.35 -5.59 -4.25
CA CYS A 275 15.56 -6.53 -5.05
C CYS A 275 14.70 -7.46 -4.18
N VAL A 276 15.27 -7.99 -3.08
CA VAL A 276 14.52 -8.84 -2.14
C VAL A 276 13.42 -8.03 -1.45
N GLN A 277 13.67 -6.78 -1.06
CA GLN A 277 12.65 -5.88 -0.53
C GLN A 277 11.51 -5.65 -1.53
N LEU A 278 11.85 -5.40 -2.79
CA LEU A 278 10.86 -5.20 -3.86
C LEU A 278 10.00 -6.45 -4.08
N ASN A 279 10.63 -7.63 -4.16
CA ASN A 279 9.94 -8.92 -4.25
C ASN A 279 9.05 -9.19 -3.04
N THR A 280 9.46 -8.73 -1.86
CA THR A 280 8.70 -8.86 -0.60
C THR A 280 7.42 -8.03 -0.63
N LEU A 281 7.49 -6.79 -1.11
CA LEU A 281 6.33 -5.92 -1.30
C LEU A 281 5.38 -6.48 -2.37
N TYR A 282 5.92 -7.05 -3.45
CA TYR A 282 5.11 -7.74 -4.46
C TYR A 282 4.42 -8.99 -3.90
N TYR A 283 5.14 -9.78 -3.11
CA TYR A 283 4.53 -10.92 -2.43
C TYR A 283 3.39 -10.46 -1.51
N ALA A 284 3.60 -9.39 -0.74
CA ALA A 284 2.57 -8.80 0.11
C ALA A 284 1.31 -8.43 -0.68
N ILE A 285 1.42 -7.62 -1.75
CA ILE A 285 0.23 -7.24 -2.52
C ILE A 285 -0.48 -8.45 -3.14
N SER A 286 0.27 -9.48 -3.55
CA SER A 286 -0.30 -10.68 -4.18
C SER A 286 -1.12 -11.53 -3.20
N GLN A 287 -0.68 -11.66 -1.94
CA GLN A 287 -1.36 -12.45 -0.92
C GLN A 287 -2.50 -11.67 -0.26
N LEU A 288 -2.40 -10.35 -0.21
CA LEU A 288 -3.42 -9.48 0.35
C LEU A 288 -4.80 -9.66 -0.32
N ASN A 289 -4.83 -9.83 -1.64
CA ASN A 289 -6.06 -10.13 -2.39
C ASN A 289 -6.70 -11.45 -1.94
N LYS A 290 -5.89 -12.51 -1.79
CA LYS A 290 -6.39 -13.83 -1.37
C LYS A 290 -6.91 -13.82 0.05
N LEU A 291 -6.24 -13.07 0.93
CA LEU A 291 -6.68 -12.86 2.31
C LEU A 291 -8.03 -12.15 2.35
N GLU A 292 -8.20 -11.08 1.57
CA GLU A 292 -9.46 -10.33 1.46
C GLU A 292 -10.61 -11.23 1.01
N ASP A 293 -10.41 -11.98 -0.08
CA ASP A 293 -11.42 -12.90 -0.61
C ASP A 293 -11.80 -13.97 0.43
N SER A 294 -10.80 -14.60 1.06
CA SER A 294 -11.00 -15.61 2.11
C SER A 294 -11.81 -15.10 3.31
N ILE A 295 -11.53 -13.87 3.78
CA ILE A 295 -12.26 -13.26 4.89
C ILE A 295 -13.73 -13.03 4.51
N TRP A 296 -13.99 -12.49 3.32
CA TRP A 296 -15.35 -12.21 2.86
C TRP A 296 -16.15 -13.49 2.58
N ASP A 297 -15.53 -14.54 2.04
CA ASP A 297 -16.16 -15.84 1.84
C ASP A 297 -16.58 -16.48 3.17
N ARG A 298 -15.71 -16.42 4.19
CA ARG A 298 -16.03 -16.92 5.53
C ARG A 298 -17.14 -16.09 6.19
N TRP A 299 -17.12 -14.77 6.01
CA TRP A 299 -18.15 -13.88 6.54
C TRP A 299 -19.52 -14.15 5.93
N THR A 300 -19.60 -14.24 4.60
CA THR A 300 -20.85 -14.54 3.88
C THR A 300 -21.37 -15.92 4.26
N SER A 301 -20.51 -16.95 4.35
CA SER A 301 -20.90 -18.28 4.83
C SER A 301 -21.49 -18.26 6.25
N LYS A 302 -20.93 -17.45 7.15
CA LYS A 302 -21.42 -17.29 8.54
C LYS A 302 -22.79 -16.61 8.59
N ILE A 303 -23.06 -15.64 7.72
CA ILE A 303 -24.36 -14.94 7.64
C ILE A 303 -25.43 -15.80 6.93
N SER A 304 -25.10 -16.47 5.83
CA SER A 304 -26.06 -17.30 5.07
C SER A 304 -26.61 -18.47 5.90
N LYS A 305 -25.85 -18.96 6.89
CA LYS A 305 -26.35 -19.96 7.86
C LYS A 305 -27.42 -19.40 8.81
N LYS A 306 -27.48 -18.07 9.03
CA LYS A 306 -28.50 -17.41 9.86
C LYS A 306 -29.78 -17.10 9.09
N ASN A 307 -29.68 -16.71 7.81
CA ASN A 307 -30.81 -16.25 7.01
C ASN A 307 -31.12 -17.19 5.83
N GLN A 308 -31.94 -18.22 6.06
CA GLN A 308 -32.44 -19.08 4.97
C GLN A 308 -33.59 -18.47 4.14
N LYS A 309 -33.95 -17.18 4.31
CA LYS A 309 -35.18 -16.64 3.68
C LYS A 309 -35.25 -15.14 3.30
N SER A 310 -34.13 -14.43 3.12
CA SER A 310 -34.19 -13.06 2.57
C SER A 310 -32.99 -12.76 1.67
N MET A 311 -32.99 -13.34 0.47
CA MET A 311 -32.23 -12.78 -0.65
C MET A 311 -33.11 -11.67 -1.25
N GLU A 312 -32.66 -10.41 -1.20
CA GLU A 312 -32.88 -9.43 -2.29
C GLU A 312 -32.23 -8.05 -2.08
N GLU A 313 -31.67 -7.68 -0.92
CA GLU A 313 -31.17 -6.30 -0.72
C GLU A 313 -29.64 -6.07 -0.76
N GLU A 314 -28.80 -7.07 -1.07
CA GLU A 314 -27.33 -6.90 -0.98
C GLU A 314 -26.61 -6.45 -2.26
N SER A 315 -27.32 -5.97 -3.28
CA SER A 315 -26.70 -5.55 -4.55
C SER A 315 -25.88 -4.24 -4.46
N LYS A 316 -25.94 -3.52 -3.33
CA LYS A 316 -25.15 -2.28 -3.08
C LYS A 316 -23.92 -2.48 -2.20
N SER A 317 -23.75 -3.63 -1.55
CA SER A 317 -22.60 -3.91 -0.66
C SER A 317 -21.37 -4.47 -1.38
N GLY A 318 -21.53 -4.96 -2.61
CA GLY A 318 -20.44 -5.52 -3.42
C GLY A 318 -19.30 -4.55 -3.73
N ALA A 319 -19.57 -3.24 -3.78
CA ALA A 319 -18.53 -2.22 -3.94
C ALA A 319 -17.66 -2.04 -2.69
N LYS A 320 -18.27 -2.09 -1.49
CA LYS A 320 -17.54 -1.99 -0.20
C LYS A 320 -16.70 -3.22 0.14
N LYS A 321 -16.92 -4.36 -0.53
CA LYS A 321 -16.15 -5.60 -0.32
C LYS A 321 -14.70 -5.51 -0.84
N LYS A 322 -14.39 -4.59 -1.75
CA LYS A 322 -13.08 -4.50 -2.44
C LYS A 322 -12.15 -3.39 -1.93
N GLU A 323 -12.58 -2.64 -0.91
CA GLU A 323 -11.83 -1.48 -0.39
C GLU A 323 -11.27 -1.76 1.02
N SER A 324 -11.27 -3.02 1.48
CA SER A 324 -10.93 -3.36 2.88
C SER A 324 -9.47 -3.09 3.20
N PHE A 325 -8.61 -3.14 2.17
CA PHE A 325 -7.15 -3.03 2.26
C PHE A 325 -6.56 -1.93 1.37
N ASP A 326 -7.35 -0.90 1.03
CA ASP A 326 -6.88 0.16 0.14
C ASP A 326 -5.68 0.94 0.69
N GLY A 327 -5.61 1.11 2.01
CA GLY A 327 -4.49 1.79 2.66
C GLY A 327 -3.18 1.05 2.46
N SER A 328 -3.14 -0.25 2.76
CA SER A 328 -1.96 -1.08 2.55
C SER A 328 -1.61 -1.24 1.07
N ARG A 329 -2.59 -1.40 0.17
CA ARG A 329 -2.34 -1.42 -1.28
C ARG A 329 -1.63 -0.14 -1.75
N LYS A 330 -2.07 1.01 -1.25
CA LYS A 330 -1.47 2.31 -1.58
C LYS A 330 -0.04 2.42 -1.05
N ASP A 331 0.17 2.16 0.25
CA ASP A 331 1.49 2.29 0.88
C ASP A 331 2.51 1.29 0.32
N ILE A 332 2.09 0.05 0.02
CA ILE A 332 2.94 -0.94 -0.64
C ILE A 332 3.36 -0.47 -2.04
N ASN A 333 2.45 0.13 -2.82
CA ASN A 333 2.78 0.66 -4.14
C ASN A 333 3.72 1.87 -4.05
N ILE A 334 3.50 2.79 -3.09
CA ILE A 334 4.41 3.91 -2.84
C ILE A 334 5.80 3.40 -2.46
N ALA A 335 5.89 2.40 -1.58
CA ALA A 335 7.14 1.79 -1.18
C ALA A 335 7.84 1.10 -2.37
N THR A 336 7.06 0.41 -3.22
CA THR A 336 7.55 -0.23 -4.46
C THR A 336 8.17 0.81 -5.39
N ASP A 337 7.46 1.90 -5.68
CA ASP A 337 7.93 2.95 -6.58
C ASP A 337 9.19 3.65 -6.03
N ARG A 338 9.23 3.91 -4.71
CA ARG A 338 10.40 4.52 -4.05
C ARG A 338 11.63 3.62 -4.12
N ILE A 339 11.49 2.32 -3.92
CA ILE A 339 12.62 1.38 -4.03
C ILE A 339 13.09 1.27 -5.48
N CYS A 340 12.19 1.23 -6.46
CA CYS A 340 12.53 1.24 -7.88
C CYS A 340 13.33 2.49 -8.27
N GLU A 341 12.85 3.68 -7.90
CA GLU A 341 13.51 4.96 -8.16
C GLU A 341 14.90 5.02 -7.51
N PHE A 342 15.00 4.63 -6.24
CA PHE A 342 16.27 4.60 -5.53
C PHE A 342 17.26 3.62 -6.15
N THR A 343 16.80 2.42 -6.55
CA THR A 343 17.66 1.39 -7.15
C THR A 343 18.22 1.85 -8.49
N GLY A 344 17.39 2.43 -9.37
CA GLY A 344 17.86 3.02 -10.63
C GLY A 344 18.87 4.14 -10.39
N THR A 345 18.56 5.05 -9.46
CA THR A 345 19.45 6.16 -9.09
C THR A 345 20.80 5.65 -8.56
N LYS A 346 20.78 4.66 -7.66
CA LYS A 346 21.99 4.03 -7.12
C LYS A 346 22.84 3.43 -8.22
N ILE A 347 22.26 2.67 -9.14
CA ILE A 347 23.03 2.05 -10.22
C ILE A 347 23.76 3.10 -11.05
N VAL A 348 23.08 4.17 -11.46
CA VAL A 348 23.68 5.19 -12.34
C VAL A 348 24.64 6.12 -11.60
N PHE A 349 24.23 6.65 -10.45
CA PHE A 349 24.96 7.69 -9.74
C PHE A 349 25.96 7.18 -8.71
N TRP A 350 25.90 5.89 -8.36
CA TRP A 350 26.80 5.26 -7.40
C TRP A 350 27.61 4.13 -8.02
N ASP A 351 26.95 3.08 -8.51
CA ASP A 351 27.64 1.88 -8.99
C ASP A 351 28.38 2.15 -10.31
N LEU A 352 27.74 2.88 -11.24
CA LEU A 352 28.29 3.29 -12.54
C LEU A 352 28.80 4.74 -12.54
N ARG A 353 29.02 5.33 -11.36
CA ARG A 353 29.41 6.75 -11.21
C ARG A 353 30.65 7.10 -12.02
N GLU A 354 31.67 6.24 -11.98
CA GLU A 354 32.93 6.50 -12.67
C GLU A 354 32.78 6.50 -14.21
N PRO A 355 32.31 5.41 -14.86
CA PRO A 355 32.15 5.40 -16.31
C PRO A 355 31.05 6.37 -16.79
N PHE A 356 29.94 6.47 -16.07
CA PHE A 356 28.77 7.24 -16.49
C PHE A 356 28.91 8.74 -16.12
N ILE A 357 28.97 9.07 -14.83
CA ILE A 357 28.89 10.46 -14.36
C ILE A 357 30.23 11.20 -14.48
N ASP A 358 31.35 10.53 -14.21
CA ASP A 358 32.68 11.15 -14.23
C ASP A 358 33.40 11.01 -15.58
N GLY A 359 33.09 9.96 -16.34
CA GLY A 359 33.76 9.55 -17.58
C GLY A 359 33.11 10.03 -18.87
N LEU A 360 31.78 9.90 -19.00
CA LEU A 360 31.07 10.13 -20.27
C LEU A 360 31.37 11.52 -20.88
N TYR A 361 31.64 11.58 -22.18
CA TYR A 361 31.96 12.79 -22.97
C TYR A 361 33.18 13.58 -22.52
N LYS A 362 34.08 12.97 -21.75
CA LYS A 362 35.32 13.61 -21.29
C LYS A 362 36.53 13.01 -22.01
N PRO A 363 37.39 13.81 -22.68
CA PRO A 363 37.36 15.27 -22.80
C PRO A 363 36.40 15.81 -23.88
N SER A 364 35.89 14.94 -24.77
CA SER A 364 34.89 15.32 -25.77
C SER A 364 33.98 14.15 -26.14
N VAL A 365 32.86 14.44 -26.80
CA VAL A 365 31.86 13.44 -27.23
C VAL A 365 32.48 12.36 -28.09
N PHE A 366 33.32 12.74 -29.06
CA PHE A 366 34.00 11.79 -29.96
C PHE A 366 34.88 10.77 -29.24
N HIS A 367 35.56 11.15 -28.15
CA HIS A 367 36.55 10.29 -27.48
C HIS A 367 35.94 9.38 -26.40
N SER A 368 34.77 9.74 -25.86
CA SER A 368 34.12 9.00 -24.77
C SER A 368 32.62 8.95 -25.02
N ARG A 369 32.22 8.04 -25.92
CA ARG A 369 30.83 7.84 -26.39
C ARG A 369 30.00 7.06 -25.38
N LEU A 370 28.68 7.23 -25.44
CA LEU A 370 27.72 6.50 -24.60
C LEU A 370 27.77 4.99 -24.82
N GLU A 371 28.11 4.53 -26.02
CA GLU A 371 28.26 3.10 -26.37
C GLU A 371 29.08 2.31 -25.34
N ALA A 372 30.10 2.92 -24.74
CA ALA A 372 30.94 2.29 -23.72
C ALA A 372 30.20 1.95 -22.41
N LEU A 373 29.00 2.50 -22.21
CA LEU A 373 28.15 2.25 -21.05
C LEU A 373 27.20 1.05 -21.23
N ILE A 374 27.06 0.53 -22.45
CA ILE A 374 26.09 -0.53 -22.75
C ILE A 374 26.45 -1.83 -22.02
N GLU A 375 27.70 -2.27 -22.07
CA GLU A 375 28.15 -3.48 -21.35
C GLU A 375 28.04 -3.33 -19.81
N PRO A 376 28.47 -2.21 -19.19
CA PRO A 376 28.23 -1.97 -17.77
C PRO A 376 26.75 -1.95 -17.38
N LEU A 377 25.89 -1.32 -18.18
CA LEU A 377 24.44 -1.28 -17.94
C LEU A 377 23.82 -2.67 -18.07
N ASP A 378 24.20 -3.45 -19.08
CA ASP A 378 23.74 -4.82 -19.30
C ASP A 378 24.13 -5.75 -18.14
N THR A 379 25.34 -5.58 -17.60
CA THR A 379 25.82 -6.31 -16.43
C THR A 379 24.96 -6.03 -15.20
N GLU A 380 24.63 -4.77 -14.93
CA GLU A 380 23.77 -4.40 -13.80
C GLU A 380 22.32 -4.84 -14.02
N LEU A 381 21.81 -4.70 -15.25
CA LEU A 381 20.47 -5.15 -15.64
C LEU A 381 20.31 -6.67 -15.46
N SER A 382 21.32 -7.46 -15.84
CA SER A 382 21.34 -8.91 -15.66
C SER A 382 21.27 -9.29 -14.18
N LYS A 383 22.09 -8.66 -13.32
CA LYS A 383 22.05 -8.86 -11.87
C LYS A 383 20.67 -8.55 -11.26
N LEU A 384 20.01 -7.49 -11.74
CA LEU A 384 18.65 -7.15 -11.31
C LEU A 384 17.65 -8.24 -11.72
N CYS A 385 17.67 -8.64 -12.99
CA CYS A 385 16.73 -9.60 -13.54
C CYS A 385 16.88 -11.01 -12.95
N ASP A 386 18.07 -11.38 -12.49
CA ASP A 386 18.32 -12.67 -11.81
C ASP A 386 17.57 -12.80 -10.48
N ILE A 387 17.31 -11.68 -9.81
CA ILE A 387 16.70 -11.66 -8.46
C ILE A 387 15.24 -11.24 -8.52
N ILE A 388 14.90 -10.25 -9.34
CA ILE A 388 13.55 -9.70 -9.43
C ILE A 388 12.56 -10.72 -10.00
N VAL A 389 11.33 -10.69 -9.50
CA VAL A 389 10.22 -11.47 -10.08
C VAL A 389 9.69 -10.77 -11.34
N GLU A 390 9.24 -11.57 -12.30
CA GLU A 390 8.88 -11.15 -13.66
C GLU A 390 7.88 -9.97 -13.70
N PRO A 391 6.83 -9.91 -12.87
CA PRO A 391 5.86 -8.80 -12.88
C PRO A 391 6.44 -7.44 -12.47
N LEU A 392 7.62 -7.40 -11.84
CA LEU A 392 8.29 -6.17 -11.42
C LEU A 392 9.37 -5.70 -12.41
N ARG A 393 9.74 -6.54 -13.40
CA ARG A 393 10.80 -6.27 -14.37
C ARG A 393 10.61 -4.92 -15.04
N ASP A 394 9.46 -4.67 -15.65
CA ASP A 394 9.23 -3.43 -16.39
C ASP A 394 9.29 -2.20 -15.48
N ARG A 395 8.82 -2.31 -14.22
CA ARG A 395 8.86 -1.19 -13.26
C ARG A 395 10.30 -0.82 -12.91
N ILE A 396 11.13 -1.79 -12.53
CA ILE A 396 12.52 -1.51 -12.13
C ILE A 396 13.39 -1.08 -13.32
N VAL A 397 13.20 -1.68 -14.49
CA VAL A 397 13.95 -1.31 -15.71
C VAL A 397 13.54 0.08 -16.20
N THR A 398 12.26 0.45 -16.06
CA THR A 398 11.81 1.83 -16.34
C THR A 398 12.49 2.85 -15.43
N SER A 399 12.62 2.55 -14.13
CA SER A 399 13.35 3.44 -13.20
C SER A 399 14.84 3.52 -13.51
N LEU A 400 15.47 2.44 -13.98
CA LEU A 400 16.86 2.47 -14.44
C LEU A 400 17.03 3.32 -15.71
N LEU A 401 16.11 3.22 -16.67
CA LEU A 401 16.10 4.08 -17.85
C LEU A 401 15.94 5.55 -17.44
N GLN A 402 15.00 5.87 -16.55
CA GLN A 402 14.81 7.24 -16.03
C GLN A 402 16.10 7.78 -15.40
N ALA A 403 16.72 7.01 -14.51
CA ALA A 403 17.98 7.40 -13.88
C ALA A 403 19.11 7.57 -14.91
N SER A 404 19.15 6.75 -15.97
CA SER A 404 20.15 6.85 -17.04
C SER A 404 19.96 8.13 -17.87
N LEU A 405 18.71 8.50 -18.16
CA LEU A 405 18.36 9.75 -18.85
C LEU A 405 18.68 10.97 -17.98
N ASP A 406 18.40 10.92 -16.68
CA ASP A 406 18.77 11.96 -15.72
C ASP A 406 20.30 12.10 -15.61
N GLY A 407 21.02 10.98 -15.59
CA GLY A 407 22.47 10.93 -15.64
C GLY A 407 23.03 11.58 -16.91
N LEU A 408 22.45 11.25 -18.07
CA LEU A 408 22.83 11.84 -19.36
C LEU A 408 22.59 13.35 -19.41
N LEU A 409 21.40 13.80 -18.99
CA LEU A 409 21.08 15.23 -18.89
C LEU A 409 22.07 15.96 -17.98
N ARG A 410 22.40 15.35 -16.84
CA ARG A 410 23.37 15.92 -15.91
C ARG A 410 24.76 16.01 -16.53
N VAL A 411 25.22 14.99 -17.25
CA VAL A 411 26.53 15.03 -17.94
C VAL A 411 26.58 16.15 -18.99
N ILE A 412 25.49 16.37 -19.70
CA ILE A 412 25.41 17.36 -20.79
C ILE A 412 25.25 18.80 -20.26
N LEU A 413 24.49 18.99 -19.17
CA LEU A 413 24.12 20.31 -18.64
C LEU A 413 24.95 20.76 -17.43
N ASP A 414 25.35 19.83 -16.56
CA ASP A 414 26.04 20.08 -15.30
C ASP A 414 27.30 19.18 -15.20
N GLY A 415 27.97 18.90 -16.33
CA GLY A 415 29.08 17.96 -16.43
C GLY A 415 30.46 18.51 -16.03
N GLY A 416 30.55 19.79 -15.66
CA GLY A 416 31.78 20.45 -15.26
C GLY A 416 32.71 20.88 -16.41
N PRO A 417 33.82 21.56 -16.10
CA PRO A 417 34.66 22.28 -17.08
C PRO A 417 35.40 21.39 -18.08
N LEU A 418 35.46 20.07 -17.83
CA LEU A 418 36.21 19.11 -18.65
C LEU A 418 35.41 18.60 -19.84
N ARG A 419 34.14 19.02 -19.95
CA ARG A 419 33.22 18.67 -21.04
C ARG A 419 32.87 19.94 -21.79
N VAL A 420 33.23 19.94 -23.06
CA VAL A 420 33.04 21.07 -23.96
C VAL A 420 32.36 20.58 -25.23
N PHE A 421 31.30 21.24 -25.64
CA PHE A 421 30.46 20.86 -26.79
C PHE A 421 30.49 21.92 -27.89
N SER A 422 30.51 21.44 -29.12
CA SER A 422 30.34 22.18 -30.36
C SER A 422 28.96 21.90 -30.98
N THR A 423 28.56 22.66 -31.99
CA THR A 423 27.30 22.40 -32.72
C THR A 423 27.33 21.07 -33.47
N SER A 424 28.51 20.63 -33.95
CA SER A 424 28.69 19.35 -34.62
C SER A 424 28.47 18.13 -33.71
N ASP A 425 28.63 18.27 -32.40
CA ASP A 425 28.44 17.15 -31.46
C ASP A 425 26.97 16.74 -31.31
N SER A 426 26.02 17.60 -31.69
CA SER A 426 24.58 17.32 -31.62
C SER A 426 24.17 16.02 -32.33
N LYS A 427 24.81 15.71 -33.47
CA LYS A 427 24.56 14.47 -34.20
C LYS A 427 25.03 13.23 -33.44
N LEU A 428 26.21 13.30 -32.84
CA LEU A 428 26.78 12.20 -32.04
C LEU A 428 25.98 11.98 -30.76
N LEU A 429 25.49 13.06 -30.14
CA LEU A 429 24.60 12.98 -28.97
C LEU A 429 23.25 12.33 -29.33
N GLU A 430 22.68 12.65 -30.49
CA GLU A 430 21.43 12.02 -30.96
C GLU A 430 21.64 10.53 -31.27
N GLU A 431 22.75 10.18 -31.94
CA GLU A 431 23.13 8.77 -32.16
C GLU A 431 23.25 8.02 -30.82
N ASP A 432 23.94 8.60 -29.84
CA ASP A 432 24.14 8.01 -28.52
C ASP A 432 22.82 7.85 -27.75
N LEU A 433 21.89 8.80 -27.88
CA LEU A 433 20.56 8.69 -27.29
C LEU A 433 19.74 7.55 -27.94
N GLU A 434 19.86 7.37 -29.26
CA GLU A 434 19.20 6.29 -29.98
C GLU A 434 19.78 4.91 -29.62
N VAL A 435 21.10 4.81 -29.39
CA VAL A 435 21.73 3.60 -28.84
C VAL A 435 21.15 3.25 -27.48
N LEU A 436 21.09 4.22 -26.55
CA LEU A 436 20.50 3.99 -25.21
C LEU A 436 19.03 3.56 -25.32
N LYS A 437 18.28 4.21 -26.22
CA LYS A 437 16.86 3.90 -26.46
C LYS A 437 16.67 2.46 -26.95
N GLU A 438 17.38 2.07 -28.00
CA GLU A 438 17.25 0.72 -28.57
C GLU A 438 17.76 -0.36 -27.60
N PHE A 439 18.75 -0.06 -26.77
CA PHE A 439 19.18 -0.94 -25.67
C PHE A 439 18.04 -1.30 -24.72
N PHE A 440 17.29 -0.30 -24.22
CA PHE A 440 16.17 -0.56 -23.30
C PHE A 440 14.93 -1.15 -23.99
N ILE A 441 14.75 -0.93 -25.29
CA ILE A 441 13.71 -1.61 -26.09
C ILE A 441 14.09 -3.08 -26.35
N SER A 442 15.39 -3.36 -26.51
CA SER A 442 15.97 -4.68 -26.73
C SER A 442 15.22 -5.49 -27.81
N GLY A 443 14.96 -4.88 -28.96
CA GLY A 443 14.27 -5.56 -30.08
C GLY A 443 12.82 -5.96 -29.81
N GLY A 444 12.22 -5.52 -28.69
CA GLY A 444 10.87 -5.90 -28.25
C GLY A 444 10.85 -6.82 -27.03
N ASP A 445 12.00 -7.37 -26.61
CA ASP A 445 12.13 -8.20 -25.41
C ASP A 445 12.35 -7.37 -24.13
N GLY A 446 12.58 -6.06 -24.28
CA GLY A 446 12.76 -5.08 -23.20
C GLY A 446 11.48 -4.30 -22.90
N LEU A 447 11.63 -3.00 -22.65
CA LEU A 447 10.51 -2.11 -22.32
C LEU A 447 9.61 -1.81 -23.53
N PRO A 448 8.31 -1.52 -23.31
CA PRO A 448 7.42 -1.09 -24.38
C PRO A 448 7.89 0.20 -25.06
N ARG A 449 8.00 0.19 -26.41
CA ARG A 449 8.49 1.33 -27.21
C ARG A 449 7.84 2.68 -26.85
N GLY A 450 6.53 2.68 -26.63
CA GLY A 450 5.80 3.91 -26.28
C GLY A 450 6.21 4.51 -24.93
N VAL A 451 6.54 3.67 -23.94
CA VAL A 451 7.03 4.12 -22.64
C VAL A 451 8.41 4.74 -22.80
N VAL A 452 9.31 4.07 -23.52
CA VAL A 452 10.67 4.55 -23.76
C VAL A 452 10.68 5.87 -24.53
N GLU A 453 9.93 5.99 -25.63
CA GLU A 453 9.87 7.22 -26.42
C GLU A 453 9.35 8.43 -25.62
N ASN A 454 8.37 8.20 -24.73
CA ASN A 454 7.85 9.25 -23.87
C ASN A 454 8.92 9.77 -22.88
N LEU A 455 9.73 8.88 -22.31
CA LEU A 455 10.80 9.26 -21.38
C LEU A 455 11.96 9.96 -22.08
N VAL A 456 12.33 9.48 -23.27
CA VAL A 456 13.44 10.01 -24.06
C VAL A 456 13.13 11.40 -24.64
N ALA A 457 11.86 11.75 -24.84
CA ALA A 457 11.43 12.99 -25.49
C ALA A 457 12.07 14.26 -24.92
N HIS A 458 12.11 14.40 -23.59
CA HIS A 458 12.71 15.58 -22.96
C HIS A 458 14.21 15.69 -23.21
N VAL A 459 14.94 14.57 -23.10
CA VAL A 459 16.39 14.54 -23.35
C VAL A 459 16.69 14.85 -24.82
N ARG A 460 15.90 14.30 -25.73
CA ARG A 460 15.99 14.58 -27.17
C ARG A 460 15.83 16.07 -27.46
N ASP A 461 14.89 16.74 -26.81
CA ASP A 461 14.71 18.18 -26.97
C ASP A 461 15.90 18.99 -26.45
N VAL A 462 16.51 18.58 -25.33
CA VAL A 462 17.76 19.19 -24.84
C VAL A 462 18.92 18.96 -25.81
N ILE A 463 19.07 17.75 -26.37
CA ILE A 463 20.12 17.44 -27.36
C ILE A 463 19.97 18.29 -28.62
N LYS A 464 18.73 18.52 -29.09
CA LYS A 464 18.49 19.43 -30.23
C LYS A 464 19.05 20.83 -29.97
N LEU A 465 18.93 21.35 -28.74
CA LEU A 465 19.50 22.67 -28.35
C LEU A 465 21.01 22.74 -28.58
N HIS A 466 21.73 21.63 -28.40
CA HIS A 466 23.17 21.58 -28.69
C HIS A 466 23.47 21.79 -30.18
N GLY A 467 22.53 21.55 -31.08
CA GLY A 467 22.67 21.80 -32.51
C GLY A 467 22.42 23.25 -32.95
N PHE A 468 21.79 24.09 -32.13
CA PHE A 468 21.51 25.48 -32.48
C PHE A 468 22.76 26.36 -32.46
N GLU A 469 22.77 27.39 -33.30
CA GLU A 469 23.84 28.37 -33.31
C GLU A 469 23.87 29.16 -31.99
N THR A 470 25.07 29.48 -31.51
CA THR A 470 25.26 30.15 -30.21
C THR A 470 24.53 31.50 -30.12
N ARG A 471 24.40 32.21 -31.24
CA ARG A 471 23.64 33.47 -31.32
C ARG A 471 22.16 33.28 -31.04
N GLU A 472 21.56 32.22 -31.59
CA GLU A 472 20.14 31.91 -31.42
C GLU A 472 19.85 31.55 -29.96
N LEU A 473 20.71 30.75 -29.33
CA LEU A 473 20.60 30.42 -27.90
C LEU A 473 20.74 31.66 -27.00
N ILE A 474 21.59 32.61 -27.35
CA ILE A 474 21.75 33.88 -26.61
C ILE A 474 20.51 34.78 -26.76
N GLU A 475 19.94 34.87 -27.96
CA GLU A 475 18.71 35.64 -28.21
C GLU A 475 17.53 35.04 -27.44
N ASP A 476 17.37 33.72 -27.47
CA ASP A 476 16.34 33.01 -26.72
C ASP A 476 16.54 33.18 -25.21
N LEU A 477 17.77 33.12 -24.70
CA LEU A 477 18.06 33.35 -23.27
C LEU A 477 17.77 34.79 -22.81
N ARG A 478 18.07 35.80 -23.65
CA ARG A 478 17.71 37.21 -23.36
C ARG A 478 16.20 37.38 -23.31
N SER A 479 15.50 36.74 -24.24
CA SER A 479 14.04 36.81 -24.32
C SER A 479 13.37 36.07 -23.15
N ALA A 480 13.96 34.97 -22.67
CA ALA A 480 13.49 34.23 -21.50
C ALA A 480 13.81 34.91 -20.15
N SER A 481 14.85 35.74 -20.07
CA SER A 481 15.28 36.42 -18.84
C SER A 481 14.69 37.83 -18.65
N GLY A 482 14.36 38.53 -19.74
CA GLY A 482 13.60 39.78 -19.70
C GLY A 482 12.11 39.50 -19.87
N GLY A 483 11.33 39.52 -18.78
CA GLY A 483 9.91 39.18 -18.72
C GLY A 483 8.95 40.02 -19.57
N SER A 484 9.17 40.15 -20.87
CA SER A 484 8.26 40.76 -21.83
C SER A 484 7.46 39.65 -22.52
N ILE A 485 6.23 39.47 -22.07
CA ILE A 485 5.21 38.72 -22.79
C ILE A 485 4.83 39.55 -24.02
N GLN A 486 5.53 39.36 -25.14
CA GLN A 486 5.02 39.78 -26.44
C GLN A 486 5.60 38.95 -27.59
N SER A 487 4.75 38.03 -28.06
CA SER A 487 4.60 37.59 -29.45
C SER A 487 5.85 37.08 -30.19
N GLY A 488 6.22 35.84 -29.89
CA GLY A 488 7.06 35.02 -30.74
C GLY A 488 7.26 33.68 -30.06
N ARG A 489 6.90 32.57 -30.73
CA ARG A 489 7.24 31.23 -30.25
C ARG A 489 8.74 31.24 -29.92
N TYR A 490 9.12 30.86 -28.69
CA TYR A 490 10.50 30.51 -28.37
C TYR A 490 10.99 29.57 -29.48
N LYS A 491 12.01 29.95 -30.25
CA LYS A 491 12.46 29.11 -31.38
C LYS A 491 12.98 27.77 -30.87
N ALA A 492 13.62 27.78 -29.70
CA ALA A 492 14.19 26.60 -29.07
C ALA A 492 13.32 26.02 -27.92
N GLY A 493 12.31 26.73 -27.42
CA GLY A 493 11.32 26.19 -26.45
C GLY A 493 11.81 25.85 -25.05
N ALA A 494 13.07 26.16 -24.70
CA ALA A 494 13.71 25.77 -23.44
C ALA A 494 13.74 26.86 -22.36
N ASP A 495 13.81 26.44 -21.10
CA ASP A 495 13.93 27.34 -19.96
C ASP A 495 15.31 28.03 -19.89
N SER A 496 15.36 29.18 -19.22
CA SER A 496 16.56 30.01 -19.12
C SER A 496 17.75 29.31 -18.42
N LYS A 497 17.49 28.36 -17.52
CA LYS A 497 18.52 27.63 -16.78
C LYS A 497 19.20 26.61 -17.68
N THR A 498 18.44 25.90 -18.50
CA THR A 498 18.92 24.94 -19.50
C THR A 498 19.77 25.65 -20.56
N LEU A 499 19.26 26.75 -21.13
CA LEU A 499 20.01 27.55 -22.12
C LEU A 499 21.33 28.09 -21.55
N LEU A 500 21.31 28.62 -20.31
CA LEU A 500 22.51 29.13 -19.64
C LEU A 500 23.58 28.04 -19.46
N ARG A 501 23.16 26.83 -19.06
CA ARG A 501 24.07 25.68 -18.87
C ARG A 501 24.70 25.21 -20.17
N ILE A 502 23.92 25.09 -21.24
CA ILE A 502 24.42 24.73 -22.57
C ILE A 502 25.50 25.74 -23.00
N LEU A 503 25.25 27.04 -22.84
CA LEU A 503 26.22 28.08 -23.15
C LEU A 503 27.50 27.97 -22.31
N CYS A 504 27.42 27.53 -21.04
CA CYS A 504 28.58 27.35 -20.18
C CYS A 504 29.54 26.28 -20.71
N HIS A 505 28.98 25.21 -21.28
CA HIS A 505 29.75 24.10 -21.86
C HIS A 505 30.09 24.30 -23.34
N ARG A 506 29.78 25.44 -23.95
CA ARG A 506 30.01 25.68 -25.38
C ARG A 506 31.47 26.01 -25.70
N SER A 507 31.99 25.45 -26.79
CA SER A 507 33.41 25.60 -27.20
C SER A 507 33.79 26.94 -27.84
N ASP A 508 32.84 27.83 -28.09
CA ASP A 508 33.08 29.05 -28.86
C ASP A 508 33.33 30.30 -27.99
N SER A 509 33.98 31.29 -28.60
CA SER A 509 34.31 32.54 -27.90
C SER A 509 33.11 33.46 -27.69
N GLU A 510 32.05 33.33 -28.50
CA GLU A 510 30.86 34.18 -28.44
C GLU A 510 30.05 33.89 -27.17
N ALA A 511 29.80 32.60 -26.88
CA ALA A 511 29.22 32.14 -25.62
C ALA A 511 30.04 32.61 -24.42
N SER A 512 31.36 32.39 -24.46
CA SER A 512 32.26 32.78 -23.36
C SER A 512 32.25 34.30 -23.08
N GLN A 513 32.27 35.13 -24.13
CA GLN A 513 32.20 36.58 -23.98
C GLN A 513 30.85 37.04 -23.41
N PHE A 514 29.76 36.44 -23.87
CA PHE A 514 28.42 36.73 -23.38
C PHE A 514 28.29 36.40 -21.89
N LEU A 515 28.66 35.18 -21.48
CA LEU A 515 28.60 34.73 -20.09
C LEU A 515 29.49 35.58 -19.17
N LYS A 516 30.66 36.00 -19.66
CA LYS A 516 31.54 36.92 -18.92
C LYS A 516 30.88 38.28 -18.68
N LYS A 517 30.25 38.86 -19.70
CA LYS A 517 29.67 40.21 -19.64
C LYS A 517 28.37 40.25 -18.84
N GLN A 518 27.46 39.31 -19.08
CA GLN A 518 26.10 39.35 -18.53
C GLN A 518 25.97 38.63 -17.18
N TYR A 519 26.64 37.48 -17.02
CA TYR A 519 26.47 36.63 -15.84
C TYR A 519 27.71 36.59 -14.92
N LYS A 520 28.82 37.23 -15.32
CA LYS A 520 30.10 37.26 -14.58
C LYS A 520 30.65 35.86 -14.24
N ILE A 521 30.37 34.87 -15.07
CA ILE A 521 30.80 33.47 -14.85
C ILE A 521 32.33 33.35 -15.02
N PRO A 522 33.03 32.68 -14.08
CA PRO A 522 34.48 32.49 -14.14
C PRO A 522 34.89 31.60 -15.32
N SER A 523 36.06 31.83 -15.90
CA SER A 523 36.62 30.89 -16.88
C SER A 523 37.09 29.61 -16.22
N SER A 524 36.97 28.49 -16.93
CA SER A 524 37.71 27.27 -16.56
C SER A 524 39.22 27.57 -16.51
N SER A 525 39.89 27.00 -15.51
CA SER A 525 41.35 26.98 -15.35
C SER A 525 41.99 25.71 -15.91
N VAL A 526 41.21 24.96 -16.70
CA VAL A 526 41.58 23.69 -17.33
C VAL A 526 42.09 23.94 -18.74
#